data_AF-A0AAV0F8D4-F1
#
_entry.id   AF-A0AAV0F8D4-F1
#
_cell.length_a   1.000
_cell.length_b   1.000
_cell.length_c   1.000
_cell.angle_alpha   90.00
_cell.angle_beta   90.00
_cell.angle_gamma   90.00
#
_symmetry.space_group_name_H-M   'P 1'
#
loop_
_entity.id
_entity.type
_entity.pdbx_description
1 polymer ?
#
loop_
_entity_poly.entity_id
_entity_poly.type
_entity_poly.pdbx_seq_one_letter_code
_entity_poly.pdbx_strand_id
1 'polypeptide(L)'
;MRSVIERSFGVWKKKFQIMDYMPVNISWTDQISLVPATMAIHNFIRKNDRMDDDFLEAEQKDDQASNDEETDDCDDVQTHHSEVGDDAMNKLRDDICASITFGRIGVPMY
;
A
#
# COMPACT_ATOMS: atom_id res chain seq x y z
N MET A 1 -5.30 19.07 10.52
CA MET A 1 -5.78 18.94 9.13
C MET A 1 -4.62 18.95 8.14
N ARG A 2 -4.12 17.78 7.72
CA ARG A 2 -3.23 17.69 6.53
C ARG A 2 -4.11 17.67 5.28
N SER A 3 -3.68 18.30 4.19
CA SER A 3 -4.47 18.32 2.95
C SER A 3 -4.64 16.90 2.39
N VAL A 4 -5.77 16.63 1.73
CA VAL A 4 -6.05 15.35 1.04
C VAL A 4 -4.91 14.97 0.08
N ILE A 5 -4.27 15.98 -0.52
CA ILE A 5 -3.12 15.80 -1.41
C ILE A 5 -1.91 15.26 -0.64
N GLU A 6 -1.59 15.87 0.51
CA GLU A 6 -0.46 15.45 1.35
C GLU A 6 -0.67 14.05 1.93
N ARG A 7 -1.91 13.72 2.29
CA ARG A 7 -2.30 12.38 2.74
C ARG A 7 -2.10 11.33 1.64
N SER A 8 -2.57 11.64 0.45
CA SER A 8 -2.43 10.75 -0.72
C SER A 8 -0.95 10.52 -1.03
N PHE A 9 -0.12 11.57 -0.98
CA PHE A 9 1.33 11.42 -1.13
C PHE A 9 1.98 10.63 0.01
N GLY A 10 1.48 10.74 1.24
CA GLY A 10 1.94 9.94 2.38
C GLY A 10 1.69 8.44 2.18
N VAL A 11 0.46 8.07 1.80
CA VAL A 11 0.08 6.68 1.50
C VAL A 11 0.86 6.15 0.31
N TRP A 12 0.97 6.94 -0.75
CA TRP A 12 1.71 6.58 -1.96
C TRP A 12 3.19 6.28 -1.64
N LYS A 13 3.87 7.14 -0.87
CA LYS A 13 5.27 6.89 -0.45
C LYS A 13 5.42 5.62 0.39
N LYS A 14 4.53 5.40 1.37
CA LYS A 14 4.53 4.20 2.23
C LYS A 14 4.35 2.91 1.41
N LYS A 15 3.41 2.90 0.47
CA LYS A 15 3.12 1.73 -0.39
C LYS A 15 4.23 1.41 -1.38
N PHE A 16 4.82 2.43 -2.01
CA PHE A 16 5.76 2.26 -3.11
C PHE A 16 7.18 2.60 -2.68
N GLN A 17 7.79 1.76 -1.84
CA GLN A 17 9.15 1.93 -1.31
C GLN A 17 10.25 2.05 -2.40
N ILE A 18 9.97 1.59 -3.62
CA ILE A 18 10.86 1.80 -4.78
C ILE A 18 11.10 3.29 -5.09
N MET A 19 10.22 4.17 -4.61
CA MET A 19 10.39 5.62 -4.74
C MET A 19 11.33 6.21 -3.71
N ASP A 20 11.50 5.56 -2.55
CA ASP A 20 12.48 5.96 -1.54
C ASP A 20 13.88 5.51 -1.96
N TYR A 21 13.97 4.36 -2.64
CA TYR A 21 15.22 3.80 -3.16
C TYR A 21 15.15 3.62 -4.66
N MET A 22 15.37 4.71 -5.40
CA MET A 22 15.42 4.68 -6.86
C MET A 22 16.53 3.72 -7.34
N PRO A 23 16.23 2.67 -8.13
CA PRO A 23 17.23 1.70 -8.51
C PRO A 23 18.30 2.32 -9.42
N VAL A 24 19.56 2.22 -9.01
CA VAL A 24 20.73 2.80 -9.73
C VAL A 24 20.94 2.16 -11.11
N ASN A 25 20.41 0.95 -11.32
CA ASN A 25 20.50 0.20 -12.57
C ASN A 25 19.38 0.52 -13.58
N ILE A 26 18.45 1.42 -13.26
CA ILE A 26 17.38 1.86 -14.17
C ILE A 26 17.79 3.19 -14.82
N SER A 27 17.51 3.35 -16.12
CA SER A 27 17.83 4.59 -16.82
C SER A 27 17.05 5.77 -16.23
N TRP A 28 17.60 6.98 -16.29
CA TRP A 28 16.91 8.18 -15.79
C TRP A 28 15.50 8.36 -16.40
N THR A 29 15.36 8.08 -17.69
CA THR A 29 14.06 8.15 -18.38
C THR A 29 13.05 7.16 -17.79
N ASP A 30 13.49 5.94 -17.51
CA ASP A 30 12.63 4.91 -16.92
C ASP A 30 12.31 5.23 -15.46
N GLN A 31 13.27 5.80 -14.71
CA GLN A 31 13.05 6.30 -13.36
C GLN A 31 11.96 7.36 -13.31
N ILE A 32 11.96 8.32 -14.25
CA ILE A 32 10.89 9.31 -14.36
C ILE A 32 9.54 8.65 -14.67
N SER A 33 9.53 7.64 -15.53
CA SER A 33 8.29 6.94 -15.92
C SER A 33 7.64 6.16 -14.77
N LEU A 34 8.41 5.78 -13.75
CA LEU A 34 7.90 5.08 -12.58
C LEU A 34 6.95 5.95 -11.75
N VAL A 35 7.19 7.26 -11.66
CA VAL A 35 6.32 8.18 -10.89
C VAL A 35 4.87 8.19 -11.43
N PRO A 36 4.60 8.49 -12.70
CA PRO A 36 3.23 8.47 -13.22
C PRO A 36 2.64 7.04 -13.24
N ALA A 37 3.47 6.01 -13.43
CA ALA A 37 3.01 4.62 -13.40
C ALA A 37 2.51 4.21 -12.00
N THR A 38 3.29 4.47 -10.95
CA THR A 38 2.88 4.17 -9.57
C THR A 38 1.73 5.07 -9.12
N MET A 39 1.68 6.33 -9.56
CA MET A 39 0.55 7.22 -9.32
C MET A 39 -0.75 6.69 -9.98
N ALA A 40 -0.67 6.17 -11.20
CA ALA A 40 -1.83 5.57 -11.87
C ALA A 40 -2.33 4.32 -11.12
N ILE A 41 -1.41 3.46 -10.67
CA ILE A 41 -1.75 2.27 -9.86
C ILE A 41 -2.36 2.70 -8.52
N HIS A 42 -1.78 3.68 -7.84
CA HIS A 42 -2.30 4.24 -6.60
C HIS A 42 -3.74 4.76 -6.77
N ASN A 43 -3.97 5.56 -7.81
CA ASN A 43 -5.29 6.08 -8.12
C ASN A 43 -6.29 4.97 -8.48
N PHE A 44 -5.82 3.92 -9.15
CA PHE A 44 -6.65 2.76 -9.46
C PHE A 44 -7.07 2.02 -8.18
N ILE A 45 -6.12 1.71 -7.28
CA ILE A 45 -6.42 1.05 -6.01
C ILE A 45 -7.41 1.91 -5.20
N ARG A 46 -7.14 3.20 -5.04
CA ARG A 46 -8.03 4.11 -4.31
C ARG A 46 -9.47 4.12 -4.83
N LYS A 47 -9.65 3.98 -6.14
CA LYS A 47 -10.98 4.00 -6.77
C LYS A 47 -11.73 2.67 -6.63
N ASN A 48 -11.01 1.55 -6.60
CA ASN A 48 -11.61 0.21 -6.68
C ASN A 48 -11.60 -0.55 -5.35
N ASP A 49 -10.69 -0.20 -4.44
CA ASP A 49 -10.55 -0.81 -3.13
C ASP A 49 -10.85 0.22 -2.03
N ARG A 50 -12.08 0.16 -1.54
CA ARG A 50 -12.56 1.05 -0.47
C ARG A 50 -12.07 0.64 0.91
N MET A 51 -11.58 -0.59 1.06
CA MET A 51 -11.16 -1.16 2.34
C MET A 51 -9.65 -1.36 2.40
N ASP A 52 -8.89 -0.73 1.51
CA ASP A 52 -7.43 -0.78 1.54
C ASP A 52 -6.92 -0.14 2.84
N ASP A 53 -6.23 -0.96 3.63
CA ASP A 53 -5.79 -0.63 4.99
C ASP A 53 -4.91 0.62 5.03
N ASP A 54 -4.07 0.85 4.01
CA ASP A 54 -3.18 2.02 4.00
C ASP A 54 -3.97 3.32 3.83
N PHE A 55 -5.08 3.30 3.09
CA PHE A 55 -5.96 4.46 2.96
C PHE A 55 -6.84 4.65 4.21
N LEU A 56 -7.37 3.56 4.78
CA LEU A 56 -8.18 3.62 6.01
C LEU A 56 -7.35 4.14 7.19
N GLU A 57 -6.14 3.63 7.38
CA GLU A 57 -5.21 4.09 8.43
C GLU A 57 -4.91 5.59 8.27
N ALA A 58 -4.75 6.06 7.03
CA ALA A 58 -4.47 7.46 6.75
C ALA A 58 -5.68 8.38 6.97
N GLU A 59 -6.90 7.88 6.81
CA GLU A 59 -8.14 8.59 7.14
C GLU A 59 -8.34 8.64 8.67
N GLN A 60 -8.19 7.51 9.35
CA GLN A 60 -8.40 7.37 10.80
C GLN A 60 -7.40 8.19 11.63
N LYS A 61 -6.14 8.32 11.16
CA LYS A 61 -5.13 9.21 11.76
C LYS A 61 -5.49 10.70 11.69
N ASP A 62 -6.31 11.11 10.72
CA ASP A 62 -6.78 12.50 10.62
C ASP A 62 -8.02 12.73 11.48
N ASP A 63 -8.91 11.74 11.58
CA ASP A 63 -10.06 11.79 12.48
C ASP A 63 -9.61 11.87 13.95
N GLN A 64 -8.61 11.09 14.36
CA GLN A 64 -7.99 11.21 15.68
C GLN A 64 -7.31 12.56 15.92
N ALA A 65 -6.67 13.15 14.89
CA ALA A 65 -6.09 14.50 15.01
C ALA A 65 -7.15 15.62 15.02
N SER A 66 -8.41 15.29 14.71
CA SER A 66 -9.56 16.20 14.73
C SER A 66 -10.36 16.09 16.03
N ASN A 67 -10.30 14.93 16.71
CA ASN A 67 -11.04 14.63 17.94
C ASN A 67 -10.32 15.06 19.24
N ASP A 68 -9.14 15.67 19.15
CA ASP A 68 -8.45 16.27 20.31
C ASP A 68 -9.11 17.59 20.81
N GLU A 69 -10.27 17.97 20.27
CA GLU A 69 -11.09 19.10 20.74
C GLU A 69 -12.50 18.72 21.19
N GLU A 70 -12.77 17.50 21.69
CA GLU A 70 -13.97 17.29 22.53
C GLU A 70 -13.93 15.97 23.29
N THR A 71 -13.51 16.03 24.56
CA THR A 71 -13.95 15.07 25.56
C THR A 71 -15.46 15.23 25.77
N ASP A 72 -16.26 14.29 25.27
CA ASP A 72 -17.43 13.82 26.02
C ASP A 72 -17.83 12.38 25.64
N ASP A 73 -17.75 11.54 26.68
CA ASP A 73 -18.45 10.29 26.98
C ASP A 73 -18.59 9.11 25.98
N CYS A 74 -18.56 7.93 26.59
CA CYS A 74 -18.43 6.57 26.06
C CYS A 74 -19.45 6.09 25.00
N ASP A 75 -19.02 5.21 24.08
CA ASP A 75 -19.71 3.92 23.88
C ASP A 75 -18.80 2.85 23.23
N ASP A 76 -19.01 1.62 23.69
CA ASP A 76 -18.29 0.38 23.41
C ASP A 76 -18.81 -0.29 22.13
N VAL A 77 -17.93 -0.66 21.18
CA VAL A 77 -18.23 -1.70 20.18
C VAL A 77 -16.98 -2.52 19.86
N GLN A 78 -16.77 -3.55 20.65
CA GLN A 78 -15.90 -4.68 20.33
C GLN A 78 -16.42 -5.43 19.08
N THR A 79 -15.71 -5.33 17.94
CA THR A 79 -16.02 -6.09 16.72
C THR A 79 -14.98 -7.18 16.47
N HIS A 80 -15.47 -8.42 16.47
CA HIS A 80 -14.72 -9.68 16.40
C HIS A 80 -13.83 -9.81 15.14
N HIS A 81 -12.53 -10.05 15.36
CA HIS A 81 -11.56 -10.48 14.36
C HIS A 81 -11.91 -11.90 13.88
N SER A 82 -12.14 -12.10 12.58
CA SER A 82 -12.22 -13.42 11.95
C SER A 82 -11.02 -13.60 11.03
N GLU A 83 -10.02 -14.34 11.50
CA GLU A 83 -8.73 -14.63 10.85
C GLU A 83 -8.81 -15.67 9.70
N VAL A 84 -10.01 -16.00 9.19
CA VAL A 84 -10.23 -17.23 8.39
C VAL A 84 -10.36 -16.95 6.87
N GLY A 85 -9.76 -15.87 6.38
CA GLY A 85 -9.97 -15.41 5.00
C GLY A 85 -8.75 -15.35 4.07
N ASP A 86 -7.53 -15.52 4.57
CA ASP A 86 -6.36 -14.95 3.88
C ASP A 86 -5.31 -15.97 3.41
N ASP A 87 -5.41 -17.24 3.83
CA ASP A 87 -4.43 -18.27 3.49
C ASP A 87 -4.32 -18.54 1.97
N ALA A 88 -5.45 -18.46 1.26
CA ALA A 88 -5.47 -18.66 -0.19
C ALA A 88 -4.78 -17.52 -0.95
N MET A 89 -4.95 -16.28 -0.49
CA MET A 89 -4.36 -15.09 -1.11
C MET A 89 -2.87 -14.99 -0.77
N ASN A 90 -2.49 -15.36 0.45
CA ASN A 90 -1.10 -15.49 0.87
C ASN A 90 -0.36 -16.55 0.05
N LYS A 91 -0.98 -17.71 -0.18
CA LYS A 91 -0.40 -18.74 -1.05
C LYS A 91 -0.25 -18.27 -2.50
N LEU A 92 -1.25 -17.57 -3.05
CA LEU A 92 -1.18 -17.02 -4.40
C LEU A 92 -0.04 -15.99 -4.55
N ARG A 93 0.14 -15.14 -3.54
CA ARG A 93 1.25 -14.17 -3.46
C ARG A 93 2.60 -14.87 -3.47
N ASP A 94 2.75 -15.93 -2.68
CA ASP A 94 3.99 -16.70 -2.59
C ASP A 94 4.30 -17.45 -3.90
N ASP A 95 3.28 -18.04 -4.54
CA ASP A 95 3.43 -18.73 -5.83
C ASP A 95 3.88 -17.76 -6.94
N ILE A 96 3.34 -16.54 -6.96
CA ILE A 96 3.77 -15.48 -7.91
C ILE A 96 5.21 -15.05 -7.61
N CYS A 97 5.56 -14.88 -6.34
CA CYS A 97 6.91 -14.49 -5.92
C CYS A 97 7.95 -15.56 -6.31
N ALA A 98 7.62 -16.84 -6.08
CA ALA A 98 8.45 -17.96 -6.52
C ALA A 98 8.59 -17.98 -8.06
N SER A 99 7.52 -17.81 -8.81
CA SER A 99 7.59 -17.80 -10.28
C SER A 99 8.49 -16.70 -10.84
N ILE A 100 8.49 -15.51 -10.23
CA ILE A 100 9.30 -14.37 -10.70
C ILE A 100 10.78 -14.57 -10.34
N THR A 101 11.05 -15.13 -9.15
CA THR A 101 12.41 -15.39 -8.66
C THR A 101 13.06 -16.56 -9.38
N PHE A 102 12.34 -17.65 -9.64
CA PHE A 102 12.87 -18.80 -10.37
C PHE A 102 12.83 -18.64 -11.89
N GLY A 103 11.90 -17.85 -12.45
CA GLY A 103 11.82 -17.60 -13.89
C GLY A 103 12.90 -16.66 -14.45
N ARG A 104 13.57 -15.87 -13.60
CA ARG A 104 14.66 -14.94 -14.00
C ARG A 104 16.07 -15.52 -13.82
N ILE A 105 16.21 -16.70 -13.23
CA ILE A 105 17.49 -17.39 -13.15
C ILE A 105 17.47 -18.56 -14.15
N GLY A 106 17.84 -18.25 -15.39
CA GLY A 106 18.33 -19.28 -16.29
C GLY A 106 19.61 -19.86 -15.71
N VAL A 107 19.49 -21.02 -15.04
CA VAL A 107 20.66 -21.84 -14.70
C VAL A 107 20.64 -23.06 -15.63
N PRO A 108 21.71 -23.30 -16.39
CA PRO A 108 21.83 -24.47 -17.26
C PRO A 108 21.86 -25.75 -16.42
N MET A 109 21.08 -26.74 -16.88
CA MET A 109 21.20 -28.14 -16.46
C MET A 109 22.63 -28.62 -16.76
N TYR A 110 23.33 -29.07 -15.72
CA TYR A 110 24.42 -30.03 -15.85
C TYR A 110 23.99 -31.30 -15.14
#